data_AF-A0A4Y2W5M8-F1
#
_entry.id   AF-A0A4Y2W5M8-F1
#
_cell.length_a   1.000
_cell.length_b   1.000
_cell.length_c   1.000
_cell.angle_alpha   90.00
_cell.angle_beta   90.00
_cell.angle_gamma   90.00
#
_symmetry.space_group_name_H-M   'P 1'
#
loop_
_entity.id
_entity.type
_entity.pdbx_description
1 polymer ?
#
loop_
_entity_poly.entity_id
_entity_poly.type
_entity_poly.pdbx_seq_one_letter_code
_entity_poly.pdbx_strand_id
1 'polypeptide(L)'
;MFLFSALIKYSETRLLIDEEFHMDKDVPVIVMGAFNVDVKRNEKALGFMKKHFDLNMAPTNYPSILGNSYIDSTFTRNISPKLLNYVCYFSYHGPILRRIVTYPHTIEEFKTKELTL
;
A
#
# COMPACT_ATOMS: atom_id res chain seq x y z
N MET A 1 23.35 10.17 2.38
CA MET A 1 24.00 8.86 2.17
C MET A 1 23.98 7.97 3.42
N PHE A 2 24.16 8.50 4.64
CA PHE A 2 24.20 7.73 5.89
C PHE A 2 22.91 7.04 6.33
N LEU A 3 21.73 7.64 6.10
CA LEU A 3 20.46 7.03 6.52
C LEU A 3 20.13 5.76 5.73
N PHE A 4 20.42 5.76 4.42
CA PHE A 4 20.11 4.63 3.54
C PHE A 4 21.01 3.42 3.83
N SER A 5 22.30 3.63 4.11
CA SER A 5 23.20 2.53 4.49
C SER A 5 22.88 1.94 5.86
N ALA A 6 22.46 2.77 6.83
CA ALA A 6 21.99 2.29 8.13
C ALA A 6 20.71 1.45 7.99
N LEU A 7 19.77 1.87 7.14
CA LEU A 7 18.54 1.14 6.87
C LEU A 7 18.78 -0.18 6.12
N ILE A 8 19.76 -0.23 5.19
CA ILE A 8 20.13 -1.49 4.53
C ILE A 8 20.62 -2.51 5.56
N LYS A 9 21.57 -2.12 6.43
CA LYS A 9 22.09 -3.01 7.48
C LYS A 9 21.01 -3.44 8.48
N TYR A 10 20.09 -2.54 8.81
CA TYR A 10 18.92 -2.86 9.62
C TYR A 10 17.97 -3.84 8.90
N SER A 11 17.78 -3.69 7.58
CA SER A 11 16.97 -4.60 6.79
C SER A 11 17.61 -5.98 6.64
N GLU A 12 18.93 -6.09 6.50
CA GLU A 12 19.64 -7.38 6.40
C GLU A 12 19.49 -8.22 7.67
N THR A 13 19.25 -7.59 8.82
CA THR A 13 19.09 -8.26 10.13
C THR A 13 17.63 -8.46 10.54
N ARG A 14 16.67 -7.81 9.87
CA ARG A 14 15.24 -7.82 10.23
C ARG A 14 14.27 -8.02 9.07
N LEU A 15 14.74 -8.25 7.84
CA LEU A 15 13.89 -8.74 6.75
C LEU A 15 13.53 -10.21 6.99
N LEU A 16 12.80 -10.43 8.08
CA LEU A 16 11.99 -11.61 8.32
C LEU A 16 10.66 -11.33 7.62
N ILE A 17 10.68 -11.37 6.29
CA ILE A 17 9.42 -11.56 5.56
C ILE A 17 9.08 -13.01 5.85
N ASP A 18 8.04 -13.20 6.66
CA ASP A 18 7.56 -14.55 6.97
C ASP A 18 7.32 -15.30 5.67
N GLU A 19 7.74 -16.57 5.59
CA GLU A 19 7.40 -17.44 4.47
C GLU A 19 5.87 -17.48 4.28
N GLU A 20 5.10 -17.32 5.37
CA GLU A 20 3.65 -17.17 5.37
C GLU A 20 3.16 -16.06 4.43
N PHE A 21 3.87 -14.92 4.34
CA PHE A 21 3.48 -13.81 3.45
C PHE A 21 3.52 -14.21 1.96
N HIS A 22 4.34 -15.21 1.62
CA HIS A 22 4.53 -15.72 0.28
C HIS A 22 3.63 -16.93 -0.07
N MET A 23 3.04 -17.61 0.93
CA MET A 23 2.15 -18.76 0.69
C MET A 23 0.78 -18.31 0.12
N ASP A 24 0.25 -17.20 0.63
CA ASP A 24 -1.07 -16.70 0.26
C ASP A 24 -1.00 -15.62 -0.82
N LYS A 25 -0.57 -16.03 -2.02
CA LYS A 25 -0.44 -15.13 -3.17
C LYS A 25 -1.75 -14.52 -3.62
N ASP A 26 -2.89 -15.16 -3.35
CA ASP A 26 -4.23 -14.71 -3.77
C ASP A 26 -4.89 -13.78 -2.75
N VAL A 27 -4.39 -13.71 -1.52
CA VAL A 27 -4.95 -12.83 -0.48
C VAL A 27 -4.73 -11.36 -0.84
N PRO A 28 -5.79 -10.53 -0.82
CA PRO A 28 -5.67 -9.09 -0.96
C PRO A 28 -4.80 -8.48 0.14
N VAL A 29 -3.73 -7.78 -0.25
CA VAL A 29 -2.85 -7.06 0.69
C VAL A 29 -2.83 -5.59 0.34
N ILE A 30 -2.86 -4.74 1.37
CA ILE A 30 -2.68 -3.31 1.25
C ILE A 30 -1.63 -2.84 2.26
N VAL A 31 -0.67 -2.05 1.78
CA VAL A 31 0.29 -1.32 2.61
C VAL A 31 0.10 0.16 2.34
N MET A 32 -0.18 0.93 3.38
CA MET A 32 -0.41 2.38 3.31
C MET A 32 0.39 3.08 4.40
N GLY A 33 0.93 4.25 4.08
CA GLY A 33 1.58 5.11 5.05
C GLY A 33 2.60 6.05 4.43
N ALA A 34 3.31 6.75 5.31
CA ALA A 34 4.45 7.59 4.97
C ALA A 34 5.72 6.73 4.81
N PHE A 35 6.27 6.69 3.60
CA PHE A 35 7.52 6.00 3.28
C PHE A 35 8.74 6.93 3.38
N ASN A 36 8.53 8.24 3.57
CA ASN A 36 9.58 9.27 3.62
C ASN A 36 10.52 9.27 2.41
N VAL A 37 10.02 8.78 1.27
CA VAL A 37 10.71 8.76 -0.02
C VAL A 37 9.70 9.11 -1.09
N ASP A 38 10.10 9.92 -2.07
CA ASP A 38 9.26 10.16 -3.25
C ASP A 38 9.21 8.89 -4.10
N VAL A 39 8.24 8.01 -3.84
CA VAL A 39 8.18 6.68 -4.46
C VAL A 39 7.99 6.75 -5.98
N LYS A 40 7.36 7.82 -6.49
CA LYS A 40 7.20 8.01 -7.95
C LYS A 40 8.53 8.23 -8.65
N ARG A 41 9.53 8.72 -7.91
CA ARG A 41 10.88 9.01 -8.41
C ARG A 41 11.92 8.02 -7.89
N ASN A 42 11.49 6.95 -7.22
CA ASN A 42 12.38 5.99 -6.58
C ASN A 42 12.11 4.55 -7.06
N GLU A 43 12.74 4.19 -8.17
CA GLU A 43 12.65 2.84 -8.76
C GLU A 43 13.13 1.75 -7.80
N LYS A 44 14.09 2.05 -6.92
CA LYS A 44 14.57 1.07 -5.93
C LYS A 44 13.47 0.71 -4.93
N ALA A 45 12.71 1.68 -4.46
CA ALA A 45 11.58 1.45 -3.55
C ALA A 45 10.47 0.65 -4.26
N LEU A 46 10.13 1.02 -5.50
CA LEU A 46 9.13 0.29 -6.30
C LEU A 46 9.58 -1.16 -6.57
N GLY A 47 10.82 -1.35 -7.01
CA GLY A 47 11.40 -2.66 -7.28
C GLY A 47 11.48 -3.53 -6.03
N PHE A 48 11.81 -2.95 -4.88
CA PHE A 48 11.82 -3.65 -3.60
C PHE A 48 10.42 -4.16 -3.22
N MET A 49 9.40 -3.28 -3.27
CA MET A 49 8.01 -3.64 -2.95
C MET A 49 7.49 -4.74 -3.89
N LYS A 50 7.80 -4.64 -5.19
CA LYS A 50 7.40 -5.65 -6.17
C LYS A 50 8.14 -6.98 -5.97
N LYS A 51 9.47 -6.95 -5.82
CA LYS A 51 10.30 -8.17 -5.72
C LYS A 51 10.02 -8.95 -4.45
N HIS A 52 9.88 -8.26 -3.33
CA HIS A 52 9.81 -8.90 -2.01
C HIS A 52 8.38 -9.13 -1.51
N PHE A 53 7.39 -8.40 -2.03
CA PHE A 53 6.02 -8.51 -1.54
C PHE A 53 4.97 -8.74 -2.64
N ASP A 54 5.38 -8.71 -3.91
CA ASP A 54 4.47 -8.70 -5.07
C ASP A 54 3.43 -7.57 -5.01
N LEU A 55 3.80 -6.46 -4.36
CA LEU A 55 2.93 -5.29 -4.24
C LEU A 55 3.20 -4.32 -5.40
N ASN A 56 2.13 -3.83 -6.02
CA ASN A 56 2.19 -2.76 -7.01
C ASN A 56 1.78 -1.44 -6.35
N MET A 57 2.40 -0.32 -6.75
CA MET A 57 1.95 0.99 -6.29
C MET A 57 0.57 1.30 -6.88
N ALA A 58 -0.41 1.60 -6.04
CA ALA A 58 -1.70 2.10 -6.49
C ALA A 58 -1.54 3.57 -6.95
N PRO A 59 -2.07 3.95 -8.12
CA PRO A 59 -1.85 5.28 -8.68
C PRO A 59 -2.44 6.38 -7.78
N THR A 60 -1.69 7.46 -7.60
CA THR A 60 -2.13 8.70 -6.92
C THR A 60 -1.91 9.87 -7.86
N ASN A 61 -2.89 10.76 -8.02
CA ASN A 61 -2.84 11.89 -8.96
C ASN A 61 -2.50 13.24 -8.30
N TYR A 62 -2.36 13.31 -6.98
CA TYR A 62 -1.95 14.50 -6.24
C TYR A 62 -0.76 14.20 -5.32
N PRO A 63 0.14 15.17 -5.06
CA PRO A 63 1.23 15.03 -4.10
C PRO A 63 0.68 14.88 -2.68
N SER A 64 1.37 14.13 -1.83
CA SER A 64 0.91 13.84 -0.46
C SER A 64 1.39 14.84 0.58
N ILE A 65 2.29 15.75 0.22
CA ILE A 65 2.70 16.87 1.08
C ILE A 65 2.83 18.17 0.28
N LEU A 66 2.74 19.29 1.00
CA LEU A 66 3.13 20.60 0.47
C LEU A 66 4.61 20.53 0.03
N GLY A 67 4.89 20.89 -1.23
CA GLY A 67 6.21 20.73 -1.86
C GLY A 67 6.27 19.74 -3.03
N ASN A 68 5.12 19.29 -3.55
CA ASN A 68 5.02 18.46 -4.77
C ASN A 68 5.72 17.09 -4.72
N SER A 69 5.90 16.51 -3.52
CA SER A 69 6.45 15.17 -3.35
C SER A 69 5.38 14.13 -2.95
N TYR A 70 5.67 12.87 -3.20
CA TYR A 70 4.78 11.73 -3.01
C TYR A 70 5.37 10.78 -1.96
N ILE A 71 5.45 11.25 -0.71
CA ILE A 71 6.06 10.48 0.38
C ILE A 71 5.10 9.54 1.07
N ASP A 72 3.79 9.78 0.94
CA ASP A 72 2.74 8.86 1.35
C ASP A 72 2.27 8.09 0.14
N SER A 73 2.08 6.78 0.29
CA SER A 73 1.70 5.93 -0.83
C SER A 73 0.90 4.72 -0.40
N THR A 74 0.25 4.13 -1.39
CA THR A 74 -0.52 2.90 -1.24
C THR A 74 0.09 1.86 -2.17
N PHE A 75 0.38 0.68 -1.63
CA PHE A 75 0.85 -0.49 -2.35
C PHE A 75 -0.16 -1.62 -2.16
N THR A 76 -0.44 -2.37 -3.22
CA THR A 76 -1.53 -3.35 -3.24
C THR A 76 -1.16 -4.62 -3.99
N ARG A 77 -1.69 -5.76 -3.52
CA ARG A 77 -1.71 -7.07 -4.19
C ARG A 77 -3.14 -7.58 -4.20
N ASN A 78 -3.61 -8.07 -5.36
CA ASN A 78 -4.97 -8.59 -5.59
C ASN A 78 -6.14 -7.70 -5.19
N ILE A 79 -5.92 -6.39 -5.18
CA ILE A 79 -6.97 -5.41 -4.94
C ILE A 79 -6.66 -4.15 -5.71
N SER A 80 -7.71 -3.51 -6.22
CA SER A 80 -7.62 -2.23 -6.94
C SER A 80 -8.50 -1.19 -6.24
N PRO A 81 -8.01 -0.56 -5.17
CA PRO A 81 -8.77 0.44 -4.45
C PRO A 81 -8.91 1.72 -5.27
N LYS A 82 -10.12 2.30 -5.27
CA LYS A 82 -10.39 3.56 -5.96
C LYS A 82 -9.85 4.73 -5.14
N LEU A 83 -9.06 5.59 -5.77
CA LEU A 83 -8.67 6.87 -5.18
C LEU A 83 -9.85 7.83 -5.12
N LEU A 84 -10.06 8.47 -3.97
CA LEU A 84 -11.03 9.53 -3.79
C LEU A 84 -10.32 10.85 -3.50
N ASN A 85 -10.91 11.96 -3.95
CA ASN A 85 -10.44 13.30 -3.62
C ASN A 85 -10.81 13.60 -2.17
N TYR A 86 -9.81 13.91 -1.35
CA TYR A 86 -9.98 14.30 0.04
C TYR A 86 -8.93 15.35 0.40
N VAL A 87 -9.35 16.36 1.16
CA VAL A 87 -8.49 17.47 1.61
C VAL A 87 -8.72 17.65 3.10
N CYS A 88 -7.66 17.78 3.88
CA CYS A 88 -7.74 18.13 5.29
C CYS A 88 -7.03 19.46 5.57
N TYR A 89 -7.55 20.24 6.51
CA TYR A 89 -6.93 21.51 6.94
C TYR A 89 -6.01 21.34 8.17
N PHE A 90 -6.06 20.18 8.83
CA PHE A 90 -5.40 19.94 10.13
C PHE A 90 -4.07 19.19 10.04
N SER A 91 -3.56 18.94 8.83
CA SER A 91 -2.27 18.26 8.61
C SER A 91 -1.48 18.90 7.49
N TYR A 92 -0.16 18.83 7.60
CA TYR A 92 0.77 19.17 6.52
C TYR A 92 0.78 18.13 5.39
N HIS A 93 0.31 16.91 5.68
CA HIS A 93 0.13 15.84 4.71
C HIS A 93 -1.29 15.85 4.13
N GLY A 94 -1.38 15.75 2.80
CA GLY A 94 -2.61 15.45 2.07
C GLY A 94 -3.01 14.00 2.26
N PRO A 95 -4.14 13.69 2.93
CA PRO A 95 -4.45 12.31 3.27
C PRO A 95 -4.91 11.53 2.03
N ILE A 96 -4.42 10.29 1.90
CA ILE A 96 -4.76 9.43 0.77
C ILE A 96 -5.99 8.59 1.14
N LEU A 97 -7.14 8.95 0.57
CA LEU A 97 -8.38 8.20 0.75
C LEU A 97 -8.56 7.14 -0.36
N ARG A 98 -8.57 5.88 0.05
CA ARG A 98 -8.75 4.71 -0.81
C ARG A 98 -10.08 4.02 -0.47
N ARG A 99 -10.98 3.89 -1.44
CA ARG A 99 -12.19 3.09 -1.30
C ARG A 99 -11.93 1.68 -1.79
N ILE A 100 -12.06 0.73 -0.88
CA ILE A 100 -12.04 -0.70 -1.15
C ILE A 100 -13.48 -1.16 -1.37
N VAL A 101 -13.71 -1.95 -2.41
CA VAL A 101 -15.00 -2.62 -2.65
C VAL A 101 -14.79 -4.11 -2.44
N THR A 102 -15.47 -4.68 -1.46
CA THR A 102 -15.54 -6.13 -1.24
C THR A 102 -16.93 -6.59 -1.66
N TYR A 103 -17.03 -7.20 -2.84
CA TYR A 103 -18.22 -7.98 -3.17
C TYR A 103 -18.12 -9.32 -2.44
N PRO A 104 -19.24 -9.97 -2.08
CA PRO A 104 -19.17 -11.39 -1.76
C PRO A 104 -18.61 -12.12 -2.98
N HIS A 105 -17.64 -13.00 -2.74
CA HIS A 105 -16.88 -13.71 -3.77
C HIS A 105 -17.75 -14.72 -4.53
N THR A 106 -18.95 -15.03 -4.03
CA THR A 106 -19.94 -15.91 -4.69
C THR A 106 -21.38 -15.49 -4.39
N ILE A 107 -22.31 -15.89 -5.27
CA ILE A 107 -23.77 -15.82 -5.02
C ILE A 107 -24.14 -16.59 -3.74
N GLU A 108 -23.38 -17.61 -3.37
CA GLU A 108 -23.61 -18.39 -2.15
C GLU A 108 -23.34 -17.57 -0.88
N GLU A 109 -22.25 -16.81 -0.80
CA GLU A 109 -21.97 -15.91 0.34
C GLU A 109 -23.04 -14.81 0.50
N PHE A 110 -23.63 -14.34 -0.61
CA PHE A 110 -24.74 -13.40 -0.56
C PHE A 110 -25.99 -14.04 0.06
N LYS A 111 -26.30 -15.30 -0.33
CA LYS A 111 -27.45 -16.05 0.22
C LYS A 111 -27.26 -16.42 1.70
N THR A 112 -26.04 -16.73 2.15
CA THR A 112 -25.80 -17.06 3.57
C THR A 112 -26.02 -15.86 4.50
N LYS A 113 -25.73 -14.65 4.02
CA LYS A 113 -25.95 -13.40 4.79
C LYS A 113 -27.41 -12.96 4.86
N GLU A 114 -28.23 -13.24 3.85
CA GLU A 114 -29.67 -12.99 3.93
C GLU A 114 -30.40 -13.97 4.85
N LEU A 115 -29.92 -15.21 4.98
CA LEU A 115 -30.55 -16.24 5.81
C LEU A 115 -30.22 -16.15 7.31
N THR A 116 -29.40 -15.19 7.73
CA THR A 116 -28.96 -14.99 9.12
C THR A 116 -29.42 -13.66 9.74
N LEU A 117 -30.27 -12.91 9.03
CA LEU A 117 -31.00 -11.72 9.50
C LEU A 117 -32.49 -12.03 9.64
#